data_AF-A0A936GY27-F1
#
_entry.id   AF-A0A936GY27-F1
#
_cell.length_a   1.000
_cell.length_b   1.000
_cell.length_c   1.000
_cell.angle_alpha   90.00
_cell.angle_beta   90.00
_cell.angle_gamma   90.00
#
_symmetry.space_group_name_H-M   'P 1'
#
loop_
_entity.id
_entity.type
_entity.pdbx_description
1 polymer ?
#
loop_
_entity_poly.entity_id
_entity_poly.type
_entity_poly.pdbx_seq_one_letter_code
_entity_poly.pdbx_strand_id
1 'polypeptide(L)'
;MNSKSVISLILCFIYILILSTESSGQVTEVKYMVKFNESTELYDCYVVIIAGSATTTQHRTQMSSQYSVVVPTGSIVTLPQTYLPLQNNQNYGGTVPSLWSLANQILHPAVQPNSDFYGIAPSLVPASHYNNITAGDTLKLFSLSIEVPQGGCKSSIRLFQNGIDPPAAAPGMGGGDFSNGFTIGSPIQRYKGNFNGWIPADGVLNMADSGFGSLRKAVFCARENEYILVEDSLSGKTIQLLSPILIDKNINVVRSPNQEFNIVAPIAGSAFVILQNKSLYIKNLNLLAPHNSISQSRIFTNNGKLTVHNVDIIDPKLGQGAGSSITNLGELIYEGSNTISD
;
A
#
# COMPACT_ATOMS: atom_id res chain seq x y z
N MET A 1 -8.31 68.91 0.61
CA MET A 1 -7.88 67.74 1.42
C MET A 1 -6.37 67.70 1.44
N ASN A 2 -5.76 67.60 2.62
CA ASN A 2 -4.30 67.64 2.79
C ASN A 2 -3.69 66.33 2.26
N SER A 3 -2.56 66.37 1.53
CA SER A 3 -2.04 65.17 0.82
C SER A 3 -1.74 63.99 1.75
N LYS A 4 -1.45 64.28 3.03
CA LYS A 4 -1.27 63.27 4.09
C LYS A 4 -2.55 62.46 4.38
N SER A 5 -3.73 63.07 4.26
CA SER A 5 -5.01 62.36 4.46
C SER A 5 -5.36 61.43 3.30
N VAL A 6 -4.94 61.76 2.08
CA VAL A 6 -5.18 60.92 0.89
C VAL A 6 -4.28 59.68 0.90
N ILE A 7 -3.01 59.83 1.30
CA ILE A 7 -2.06 58.71 1.40
C ILE A 7 -2.46 57.73 2.53
N SER A 8 -2.95 58.24 3.66
CA SER A 8 -3.45 57.40 4.76
C SER A 8 -4.70 56.59 4.36
N LEU A 9 -5.61 57.19 3.57
CA LEU A 9 -6.80 56.50 3.07
C LEU A 9 -6.45 55.37 2.09
N ILE A 10 -5.47 55.60 1.21
CA ILE A 10 -5.01 54.61 0.22
C ILE A 10 -4.30 53.44 0.90
N LEU A 11 -3.44 53.71 1.90
CA LEU A 11 -2.78 52.65 2.68
C LEU A 11 -3.78 51.81 3.48
N CYS A 12 -4.83 52.43 4.03
CA CYS A 12 -5.90 51.71 4.74
C CYS A 12 -6.72 50.82 3.78
N PHE A 13 -7.00 51.30 2.56
CA PHE A 13 -7.73 50.54 1.54
C PHE A 13 -6.91 49.35 1.00
N ILE A 14 -5.59 49.52 0.82
CA ILE A 14 -4.68 48.43 0.42
C ILE A 14 -4.54 47.40 1.55
N TYR A 15 -4.50 47.81 2.82
CA TYR A 15 -4.45 46.89 3.95
C TYR A 15 -5.74 46.06 4.09
N ILE A 16 -6.91 46.65 3.80
CA ILE A 16 -8.20 45.96 3.77
C ILE A 16 -8.31 45.01 2.55
N LEU A 17 -7.72 45.37 1.40
CA LEU A 17 -7.68 44.50 0.22
C LEU A 17 -6.79 43.25 0.42
N ILE A 18 -5.71 43.37 1.21
CA ILE A 18 -4.80 42.25 1.53
C ILE A 18 -5.43 41.31 2.58
N LEU A 19 -6.31 41.83 3.45
CA LEU A 19 -7.05 41.06 4.45
C LEU A 19 -8.33 40.40 3.91
N SER A 20 -8.77 40.74 2.70
CA SER A 20 -10.00 40.21 2.07
C SER A 20 -9.72 39.14 1.01
N THR A 21 -8.69 38.32 1.22
CA THR A 21 -8.75 36.95 0.68
C THR A 21 -9.86 36.22 1.43
N GLU A 22 -11.09 36.47 1.02
CA GLU A 22 -12.26 35.66 1.32
C GLU A 22 -11.83 34.21 1.06
N SER A 23 -11.48 33.49 2.13
CA SER A 23 -11.44 32.04 2.10
C SER A 23 -12.82 31.65 1.59
N SER A 24 -12.91 31.18 0.34
CA SER A 24 -14.19 30.76 -0.22
C SER A 24 -14.81 29.81 0.79
N GLY A 25 -15.94 30.19 1.38
CA GLY A 25 -16.55 29.44 2.49
C GLY A 25 -17.06 28.05 2.08
N GLN A 26 -16.77 27.62 0.85
CA GLN A 26 -17.08 26.34 0.24
C GLN A 26 -15.78 25.62 -0.18
N VAL A 27 -15.70 24.32 0.09
CA VAL A 27 -14.62 23.45 -0.39
C VAL A 27 -14.65 23.42 -1.91
N THR A 28 -13.51 23.68 -2.54
CA THR A 28 -13.38 23.77 -4.00
C THR A 28 -12.64 22.60 -4.61
N GLU A 29 -11.75 21.96 -3.84
CA GLU A 29 -10.94 20.83 -4.31
C GLU A 29 -10.69 19.81 -3.20
N VAL A 30 -10.87 18.53 -3.54
CA VAL A 30 -10.50 17.39 -2.69
C VAL A 30 -9.74 16.33 -3.46
N LYS A 31 -8.98 15.52 -2.73
CA LYS A 31 -8.39 14.27 -3.23
C LYS A 31 -8.74 13.11 -2.32
N TYR A 32 -8.70 11.89 -2.85
CA TYR A 32 -8.82 10.68 -2.04
C TYR A 32 -7.46 10.11 -1.67
N MET A 33 -7.40 9.39 -0.56
CA MET A 33 -6.18 8.75 -0.07
C MET A 33 -6.54 7.49 0.70
N VAL A 34 -5.79 6.41 0.48
CA VAL A 34 -5.91 5.16 1.24
C VAL A 34 -4.63 4.90 2.04
N LYS A 35 -4.77 4.58 3.33
CA LYS A 35 -3.65 4.19 4.18
C LYS A 35 -3.95 2.86 4.86
N PHE A 36 -3.03 1.91 4.82
CA PHE A 36 -3.12 0.73 5.65
C PHE A 36 -2.81 1.13 7.11
N ASN A 37 -3.54 0.56 8.05
CA ASN A 37 -3.38 0.80 9.47
C ASN A 37 -2.94 -0.51 10.12
N GLU A 38 -1.66 -0.62 10.47
CA GLU A 38 -1.07 -1.85 10.99
C GLU A 38 -1.67 -2.32 12.32
N SER A 39 -2.16 -1.40 13.14
CA SER A 39 -2.77 -1.74 14.44
C SER A 39 -4.15 -2.39 14.29
N THR A 40 -4.88 -2.04 13.23
CA THR A 40 -6.24 -2.55 12.98
C THR A 40 -6.31 -3.52 11.81
N GLU A 41 -5.24 -3.62 11.02
CA GLU A 41 -5.15 -4.34 9.75
C GLU A 41 -6.19 -3.91 8.70
N LEU A 42 -6.66 -2.66 8.77
CA LEU A 42 -7.64 -2.10 7.84
C LEU A 42 -7.02 -1.07 6.88
N TYR A 43 -7.67 -0.89 5.72
CA TYR A 43 -7.37 0.16 4.76
C TYR A 43 -8.26 1.38 5.05
N ASP A 44 -7.70 2.34 5.76
CA ASP A 44 -8.33 3.61 6.10
C ASP A 44 -8.45 4.49 4.87
N CYS A 45 -9.68 4.85 4.51
CA CYS A 45 -10.03 5.63 3.33
C CYS A 45 -10.37 7.07 3.73
N TYR A 46 -9.73 8.03 3.08
CA TYR A 46 -9.78 9.44 3.44
C TYR A 46 -10.21 10.32 2.28
N VAL A 47 -10.83 11.44 2.61
CA VAL A 47 -10.86 12.63 1.75
C VAL A 47 -9.90 13.67 2.33
N VAL A 48 -9.07 14.26 1.48
CA VAL A 48 -8.13 15.32 1.83
C VAL A 48 -8.61 16.61 1.19
N ILE A 49 -8.82 17.65 2.00
CA ILE A 49 -9.25 18.96 1.54
C ILE A 49 -8.03 19.71 1.00
N ILE A 50 -8.02 20.02 -0.29
CA ILE A 50 -6.88 20.70 -0.94
C ILE A 50 -7.08 22.21 -0.91
N ALA A 51 -8.30 22.67 -1.16
CA ALA A 51 -8.61 24.09 -1.27
C ALA A 51 -10.03 24.42 -0.81
N GLY A 52 -10.18 25.65 -0.31
CA GLY A 52 -11.42 26.16 0.28
C GLY A 52 -11.62 25.73 1.73
N SER A 53 -12.77 26.09 2.28
CA SER A 53 -13.20 25.71 3.62
C SER A 53 -14.71 25.45 3.61
N ALA A 54 -15.27 24.86 4.67
CA ALA A 54 -16.71 24.80 4.85
C ALA A 54 -17.06 25.01 6.32
N THR A 55 -17.81 26.08 6.60
CA THR A 55 -18.17 26.49 7.96
C THR A 55 -19.68 26.65 8.17
N THR A 56 -20.45 26.84 7.10
CA THR A 56 -21.91 26.86 7.18
C THR A 56 -22.46 25.43 7.10
N THR A 57 -23.66 25.21 7.65
CA THR A 57 -24.33 23.90 7.55
C THR A 57 -24.47 23.45 6.11
N GLN A 58 -24.89 24.34 5.21
CA GLN A 58 -24.98 24.03 3.78
C GLN A 58 -23.63 23.56 3.23
N HIS A 59 -22.56 24.33 3.41
CA HIS A 59 -21.27 24.01 2.83
C HIS A 59 -20.64 22.73 3.39
N ARG A 60 -21.03 22.32 4.61
CA ARG A 60 -20.58 21.07 5.26
C ARG A 60 -21.42 19.85 4.93
N THR A 61 -22.51 20.00 4.15
CA THR A 61 -23.44 18.91 3.85
C THR A 61 -22.82 17.91 2.87
N GLN A 62 -22.78 16.63 3.23
CA GLN A 62 -22.40 15.56 2.30
C GLN A 62 -23.45 15.38 1.21
N MET A 63 -23.00 15.24 -0.03
CA MET A 63 -23.87 14.97 -1.19
C MET A 63 -23.41 13.70 -1.91
N SER A 64 -23.68 13.53 -3.20
CA SER A 64 -23.28 12.33 -3.94
C SER A 64 -21.75 12.18 -3.97
N SER A 65 -21.26 11.01 -3.56
CA SER A 65 -19.85 10.65 -3.67
C SER A 65 -19.71 9.21 -4.11
N GLN A 66 -18.65 8.94 -4.87
CA GLN A 66 -18.18 7.61 -5.21
C GLN A 66 -16.70 7.54 -4.90
N TYR A 67 -16.32 6.59 -4.06
CA TYR A 67 -14.95 6.25 -3.72
C TYR A 67 -14.70 4.83 -4.22
N SER A 68 -13.79 4.67 -5.16
CA SER A 68 -13.58 3.40 -5.84
C SER A 68 -12.18 2.87 -5.60
N VAL A 69 -12.09 1.57 -5.31
CA VAL A 69 -10.84 0.83 -5.13
C VAL A 69 -10.69 -0.22 -6.22
N VAL A 70 -9.44 -0.46 -6.59
CA VAL A 70 -9.01 -1.54 -7.47
C VAL A 70 -8.18 -2.49 -6.63
N VAL A 71 -8.55 -3.77 -6.65
CA VAL A 71 -7.91 -4.83 -5.85
C VAL A 71 -7.56 -6.02 -6.75
N PRO A 72 -6.62 -6.89 -6.36
CA PRO A 72 -6.36 -8.13 -7.10
C PRO A 72 -7.63 -8.97 -7.27
N THR A 73 -7.79 -9.59 -8.44
CA THR A 73 -8.93 -10.47 -8.68
C THR A 73 -9.02 -11.60 -7.67
N GLY A 74 -10.21 -11.80 -7.12
CA GLY A 74 -10.49 -12.79 -6.08
C GLY A 74 -10.29 -12.27 -4.66
N SER A 75 -10.08 -10.96 -4.49
CA SER A 75 -10.03 -10.34 -3.16
C SER A 75 -11.42 -10.26 -2.54
N ILE A 76 -11.51 -10.50 -1.24
CA ILE A 76 -12.74 -10.30 -0.46
C ILE A 76 -12.66 -8.91 0.16
N VAL A 77 -13.59 -8.03 -0.21
CA VAL A 77 -13.67 -6.65 0.29
C VAL A 77 -14.88 -6.51 1.19
N THR A 78 -14.66 -6.03 2.41
CA THR A 78 -15.74 -5.65 3.34
C THR A 78 -15.49 -4.25 3.90
N LEU A 79 -16.55 -3.61 4.40
CA LEU A 79 -16.50 -2.27 4.99
C LEU A 79 -16.92 -2.37 6.47
N PRO A 80 -16.00 -2.74 7.38
CA PRO A 80 -16.34 -2.96 8.78
C PRO A 80 -16.61 -1.68 9.57
N GLN A 81 -16.12 -0.51 9.12
CA GLN A 81 -16.16 0.72 9.92
C GLN A 81 -16.41 1.98 9.07
N THR A 82 -17.19 2.91 9.62
CA THR A 82 -17.49 4.23 9.06
C THR A 82 -17.21 5.32 10.10
N TYR A 83 -16.80 6.51 9.66
CA TYR A 83 -16.35 7.59 10.54
C TYR A 83 -17.01 8.93 10.22
N LEU A 84 -16.84 9.41 8.98
CA LEU A 84 -17.36 10.70 8.53
C LEU A 84 -18.09 10.57 7.20
N PRO A 85 -19.04 11.48 6.92
CA PRO A 85 -19.57 12.57 7.78
C PRO A 85 -20.43 12.04 8.95
N LEU A 86 -20.95 12.93 9.80
CA LEU A 86 -21.81 12.59 10.93
C LEU A 86 -23.29 12.88 10.62
N GLN A 87 -24.16 11.94 10.94
CA GLN A 87 -25.61 12.09 10.79
C GLN A 87 -26.14 13.21 11.69
N ASN A 88 -27.10 13.99 11.18
CA ASN A 88 -27.77 15.07 11.92
C ASN A 88 -26.80 16.07 12.60
N ASN A 89 -25.65 16.34 11.97
CA ASN A 89 -24.59 17.17 12.52
C ASN A 89 -24.67 18.67 12.13
N GLN A 90 -25.87 19.19 11.88
CA GLN A 90 -26.09 20.60 11.51
C GLN A 90 -25.55 21.56 12.58
N ASN A 91 -25.69 21.18 13.85
CA ASN A 91 -25.32 21.98 15.02
C ASN A 91 -24.10 21.40 15.78
N TYR A 92 -23.24 20.62 15.13
CA TYR A 92 -22.02 20.04 15.73
C TYR A 92 -22.24 19.02 16.87
N GLY A 93 -23.48 18.53 17.04
CA GLY A 93 -23.84 17.55 18.08
C GLY A 93 -23.96 16.11 17.58
N GLY A 94 -23.71 15.86 16.30
CA GLY A 94 -23.81 14.51 15.73
C GLY A 94 -22.69 13.61 16.27
N THR A 95 -23.02 12.36 16.57
CA THR A 95 -22.04 11.37 17.06
C THR A 95 -22.07 10.06 16.27
N VAL A 96 -23.08 9.89 15.41
CA VAL A 96 -23.28 8.70 14.60
C VAL A 96 -22.73 8.93 13.19
N PRO A 97 -21.74 8.16 12.73
CA PRO A 97 -21.25 8.22 11.36
C PRO A 97 -22.34 7.95 10.32
N SER A 98 -22.22 8.57 9.16
CA SER A 98 -23.01 8.23 7.98
C SER A 98 -22.61 6.84 7.49
N LEU A 99 -23.61 6.06 7.07
CA LEU A 99 -23.34 4.76 6.47
C LEU A 99 -22.63 4.94 5.14
N TRP A 100 -21.59 4.14 4.90
CA TRP A 100 -21.00 3.90 3.59
C TRP A 100 -21.23 2.44 3.24
N SER A 101 -21.44 2.15 1.95
CA SER A 101 -21.73 0.79 1.48
C SER A 101 -21.03 0.51 0.17
N LEU A 102 -20.69 -0.76 -0.07
CA LEU A 102 -20.28 -1.27 -1.37
C LEU A 102 -21.49 -1.15 -2.31
N ALA A 103 -21.47 -0.15 -3.19
CA ALA A 103 -22.61 0.21 -4.03
C ALA A 103 -22.67 -0.64 -5.30
N ASN A 104 -21.50 -0.87 -5.91
CA ASN A 104 -21.35 -1.66 -7.12
C ASN A 104 -19.99 -2.35 -7.13
N GLN A 105 -19.92 -3.47 -7.85
CA GLN A 105 -18.67 -4.18 -8.06
C GLN A 105 -18.63 -4.79 -9.46
N ILE A 106 -17.43 -4.91 -10.01
CA ILE A 106 -17.13 -5.70 -11.20
C ILE A 106 -15.90 -6.53 -10.90
N LEU A 107 -16.01 -7.82 -11.18
CA LEU A 107 -14.94 -8.78 -10.96
C LEU A 107 -14.32 -9.13 -12.31
N HIS A 108 -12.99 -9.16 -12.37
CA HIS A 108 -12.18 -9.63 -13.51
C HIS A 108 -12.70 -9.20 -14.91
N PRO A 109 -12.93 -7.90 -15.18
CA PRO A 109 -13.43 -7.49 -16.49
C PRO A 109 -12.41 -7.84 -17.59
N ALA A 110 -12.89 -8.14 -18.80
CA ALA A 110 -12.04 -8.57 -19.91
C ALA A 110 -10.89 -7.59 -20.23
N VAL A 111 -11.09 -6.29 -20.03
CA VAL A 111 -10.06 -5.25 -20.21
C VAL A 111 -8.97 -5.28 -19.12
N GLN A 112 -9.26 -5.80 -17.93
CA GLN A 112 -8.32 -5.89 -16.81
C GLN A 112 -8.62 -7.15 -15.97
N PRO A 113 -8.33 -8.36 -16.50
CA PRO A 113 -8.79 -9.62 -15.92
C PRO A 113 -8.12 -9.98 -14.58
N ASN A 114 -7.06 -9.27 -14.20
CA ASN A 114 -6.32 -9.47 -12.95
C ASN A 114 -6.78 -8.52 -11.83
N SER A 115 -7.84 -7.75 -12.04
CA SER A 115 -8.34 -6.80 -11.05
C SER A 115 -9.85 -6.84 -10.89
N ASP A 116 -10.29 -6.59 -9.66
CA ASP A 116 -11.67 -6.35 -9.31
C ASP A 116 -11.85 -4.89 -8.91
N PHE A 117 -13.01 -4.33 -9.23
CA PHE A 117 -13.38 -2.93 -9.03
C PHE A 117 -14.54 -2.87 -8.06
N TYR A 118 -14.41 -2.05 -7.02
CA TYR A 118 -15.46 -1.83 -6.03
C TYR A 118 -15.72 -0.34 -5.90
N GLY A 119 -16.96 0.08 -6.07
CA GLY A 119 -17.40 1.45 -5.83
C GLY A 119 -18.13 1.53 -4.50
N ILE A 120 -17.75 2.53 -3.71
CA ILE A 120 -18.28 2.76 -2.36
C ILE A 120 -18.97 4.12 -2.35
N ALA A 121 -20.20 4.17 -1.84
CA ALA A 121 -21.00 5.38 -1.77
C ALA A 121 -21.61 5.58 -0.37
N PRO A 122 -21.81 6.84 0.07
CA PRO A 122 -22.48 7.13 1.33
C PRO A 122 -24.01 7.02 1.17
N SER A 123 -24.69 6.60 2.25
CA SER A 123 -26.11 6.90 2.41
C SER A 123 -26.29 8.40 2.60
N LEU A 124 -27.24 8.99 1.88
CA LEU A 124 -27.61 10.40 2.01
C LEU A 124 -28.82 10.62 2.93
N VAL A 125 -29.34 9.55 3.53
CA VAL A 125 -30.46 9.57 4.46
C VAL A 125 -30.07 8.83 5.75
N PRO A 126 -30.15 9.47 6.92
CA PRO A 126 -30.45 10.90 7.13
C PRO A 126 -29.33 11.81 6.59
N ALA A 127 -29.60 13.11 6.50
CA ALA A 127 -28.60 14.08 6.05
C ALA A 127 -27.40 14.11 7.01
N SER A 128 -26.20 14.08 6.43
CA SER A 128 -24.95 14.05 7.19
C SER A 128 -24.08 15.26 6.88
N HIS A 129 -23.39 15.76 7.91
CA HIS A 129 -22.58 16.98 7.83
C HIS A 129 -21.21 16.73 8.46
N TYR A 130 -20.18 17.31 7.85
CA TYR A 130 -18.86 17.40 8.47
C TYR A 130 -18.85 18.45 9.59
N ASN A 131 -17.83 18.45 10.45
CA ASN A 131 -17.50 19.63 11.25
C ASN A 131 -16.91 20.73 10.34
N ASN A 132 -16.49 21.86 10.91
CA ASN A 132 -15.76 22.86 10.13
C ASN A 132 -14.52 22.20 9.53
N ILE A 133 -14.36 22.39 8.23
CA ILE A 133 -13.25 21.83 7.46
C ILE A 133 -12.54 22.94 6.70
N THR A 134 -11.24 22.80 6.55
CA THR A 134 -10.37 23.74 5.83
C THR A 134 -9.35 22.99 5.01
N ALA A 135 -8.74 23.67 4.04
CA ALA A 135 -7.60 23.14 3.30
C ALA A 135 -6.52 22.60 4.25
N GLY A 136 -6.00 21.42 3.94
CA GLY A 136 -5.06 20.65 4.77
C GLY A 136 -5.72 19.55 5.60
N ASP A 137 -7.03 19.62 5.85
CA ASP A 137 -7.71 18.59 6.63
C ASP A 137 -7.72 17.25 5.91
N THR A 138 -7.42 16.20 6.68
CA THR A 138 -7.47 14.79 6.23
C THR A 138 -8.55 14.07 7.02
N LEU A 139 -9.67 13.79 6.36
CA LEU A 139 -10.89 13.30 6.98
C LEU A 139 -11.07 11.82 6.67
N LYS A 140 -11.03 10.99 7.71
CA LYS A 140 -11.27 9.54 7.58
C LYS A 140 -12.77 9.31 7.32
N LEU A 141 -13.10 8.64 6.22
CA LEU A 141 -14.49 8.37 5.81
C LEU A 141 -14.96 7.02 6.32
N PHE A 142 -14.20 5.97 6.01
CA PHE A 142 -14.47 4.58 6.35
C PHE A 142 -13.16 3.78 6.33
N SER A 143 -13.22 2.52 6.76
CA SER A 143 -12.12 1.56 6.64
C SER A 143 -12.62 0.31 5.94
N LEU A 144 -11.77 -0.24 5.06
CA LEU A 144 -12.02 -1.50 4.37
C LEU A 144 -11.18 -2.62 4.99
N SER A 145 -11.76 -3.82 5.10
CA SER A 145 -10.97 -5.04 5.21
C SER A 145 -10.87 -5.64 3.81
N ILE A 146 -9.64 -5.88 3.35
CA ILE A 146 -9.36 -6.44 2.03
C ILE A 146 -8.49 -7.68 2.23
N GLU A 147 -9.10 -8.84 2.08
CA GLU A 147 -8.39 -10.11 2.04
C GLU A 147 -7.96 -10.37 0.60
N VAL A 148 -6.66 -10.26 0.35
CA VAL A 148 -6.08 -10.53 -0.97
C VAL A 148 -5.94 -12.04 -1.14
N PRO A 149 -6.15 -12.63 -2.33
CA PRO A 149 -5.97 -14.08 -2.51
C PRO A 149 -4.49 -14.46 -2.55
N GLN A 150 -4.19 -15.76 -2.39
CA GLN A 150 -2.82 -16.30 -2.40
C GLN A 150 -2.00 -15.89 -3.63
N GLY A 151 -2.64 -15.68 -4.79
CA GLY A 151 -1.99 -15.20 -6.02
C GLY A 151 -1.83 -13.67 -6.13
N GLY A 152 -2.49 -12.88 -5.30
CA GLY A 152 -2.51 -11.41 -5.38
C GLY A 152 -1.55 -10.70 -4.41
N CYS A 153 -1.19 -9.46 -4.67
CA CYS A 153 -0.24 -8.69 -3.85
C CYS A 153 -0.89 -7.46 -3.22
N LYS A 154 -0.54 -7.11 -1.98
CA LYS A 154 -1.06 -5.89 -1.33
C LYS A 154 -0.68 -4.63 -2.11
N SER A 155 0.50 -4.65 -2.73
CA SER A 155 1.02 -3.58 -3.58
C SER A 155 0.16 -3.28 -4.83
N SER A 156 -0.80 -4.14 -5.14
CA SER A 156 -1.77 -3.97 -6.25
C SER A 156 -3.08 -3.32 -5.80
N ILE A 157 -3.31 -3.17 -4.49
CA ILE A 157 -4.44 -2.40 -3.96
C ILE A 157 -4.17 -0.92 -4.23
N ARG A 158 -5.12 -0.24 -4.85
CA ARG A 158 -5.04 1.19 -5.14
C ARG A 158 -6.41 1.82 -5.31
N LEU A 159 -6.43 3.14 -5.35
CA LEU A 159 -7.60 3.89 -5.77
C LEU A 159 -7.78 3.82 -7.29
N PHE A 160 -9.04 3.86 -7.72
CA PHE A 160 -9.37 4.07 -9.13
C PHE A 160 -8.82 5.43 -9.61
N GLN A 161 -8.30 5.48 -10.83
CA GLN A 161 -7.69 6.64 -11.45
C GLN A 161 -8.54 7.09 -12.63
N ASN A 162 -9.35 8.13 -12.43
CA ASN A 162 -10.20 8.69 -13.48
C ASN A 162 -9.39 9.05 -14.73
N GLY A 163 -9.86 8.60 -15.90
CA GLY A 163 -9.20 8.83 -17.18
C GLY A 163 -8.00 7.92 -17.48
N ILE A 164 -7.57 7.10 -16.52
CA ILE A 164 -6.50 6.10 -16.70
C ILE A 164 -7.09 4.69 -16.64
N ASP A 165 -7.88 4.40 -15.61
CA ASP A 165 -8.55 3.11 -15.49
C ASP A 165 -9.71 2.95 -16.49
N PRO A 166 -10.11 1.70 -16.79
CA PRO A 166 -11.10 1.42 -17.83
C PRO A 166 -12.44 2.16 -17.60
N PRO A 167 -12.96 2.87 -18.61
CA PRO A 167 -14.27 3.52 -18.52
C PRO A 167 -15.41 2.48 -18.56
N ALA A 168 -16.63 2.91 -18.20
CA ALA A 168 -17.82 2.06 -18.16
C ALA A 168 -18.12 1.29 -19.48
N ALA A 169 -17.70 1.84 -20.63
CA ALA A 169 -17.88 1.23 -21.94
C ALA A 169 -16.79 0.21 -22.31
N ALA A 170 -15.74 0.06 -21.50
CA ALA A 170 -14.64 -0.85 -21.82
C ALA A 170 -15.08 -2.33 -21.74
N PRO A 171 -14.41 -3.23 -22.48
CA PRO A 171 -14.77 -4.65 -22.51
C PRO A 171 -14.83 -5.28 -21.12
N GLY A 172 -15.95 -5.92 -20.80
CA GLY A 172 -16.19 -6.56 -19.50
C GLY A 172 -16.63 -5.62 -18.37
N MET A 173 -16.71 -4.31 -18.61
CA MET A 173 -17.19 -3.35 -17.60
C MET A 173 -18.70 -3.24 -17.51
N GLY A 174 -19.48 -3.85 -18.43
CA GLY A 174 -20.94 -3.98 -18.29
C GLY A 174 -21.72 -2.67 -18.04
N GLY A 175 -21.16 -1.50 -18.38
CA GLY A 175 -21.74 -0.19 -18.07
C GLY A 175 -21.47 0.33 -16.65
N GLY A 176 -20.74 -0.38 -15.81
CA GLY A 176 -20.35 0.06 -14.47
C GLY A 176 -19.30 1.17 -14.52
N ASP A 177 -19.66 2.37 -14.04
CA ASP A 177 -18.72 3.48 -13.88
C ASP A 177 -18.13 3.48 -12.47
N PHE A 178 -16.80 3.35 -12.37
CA PHE A 178 -16.04 3.39 -11.12
C PHE A 178 -15.28 4.71 -10.95
N SER A 179 -15.54 5.70 -11.79
CA SER A 179 -14.95 7.04 -11.68
C SER A 179 -15.19 7.62 -10.28
N ASN A 180 -14.12 8.06 -9.65
CA ASN A 180 -14.17 8.72 -8.35
C ASN A 180 -14.86 10.08 -8.47
N GLY A 181 -15.65 10.41 -7.45
CA GLY A 181 -16.32 11.69 -7.35
C GLY A 181 -16.63 12.01 -5.89
N PHE A 182 -16.56 13.29 -5.53
CA PHE A 182 -16.90 13.82 -4.23
C PHE A 182 -17.64 15.15 -4.35
N THR A 183 -18.86 15.22 -3.83
CA THR A 183 -19.63 16.46 -3.77
C THR A 183 -19.97 16.82 -2.32
N ILE A 184 -19.82 18.10 -2.00
CA ILE A 184 -20.03 18.64 -0.66
C ILE A 184 -20.61 20.05 -0.78
N GLY A 185 -21.67 20.33 -0.05
CA GLY A 185 -22.43 21.59 -0.01
C GLY A 185 -23.11 22.05 -1.31
N SER A 186 -22.76 21.42 -2.43
CA SER A 186 -23.31 21.65 -3.76
C SER A 186 -23.10 20.38 -4.59
N PRO A 187 -23.90 20.15 -5.66
CA PRO A 187 -23.70 19.03 -6.57
C PRO A 187 -22.46 19.18 -7.48
N ILE A 188 -21.67 20.25 -7.33
CA ILE A 188 -20.46 20.48 -8.12
C ILE A 188 -19.37 19.49 -7.69
N GLN A 189 -18.77 18.83 -8.67
CA GLN A 189 -17.73 17.84 -8.47
C GLN A 189 -16.42 18.46 -7.96
N ARG A 190 -15.98 18.06 -6.77
CA ARG A 190 -14.78 18.59 -6.08
C ARG A 190 -13.57 17.66 -6.15
N TYR A 191 -13.76 16.39 -6.51
CA TYR A 191 -12.66 15.45 -6.67
C TYR A 191 -11.72 15.87 -7.81
N LYS A 192 -10.42 15.98 -7.51
CA LYS A 192 -9.36 16.32 -8.48
C LYS A 192 -8.22 15.29 -8.54
N GLY A 193 -8.44 14.10 -7.97
CA GLY A 193 -7.49 12.98 -8.07
C GLY A 193 -7.21 12.30 -6.74
N ASN A 194 -6.14 11.51 -6.74
CA ASN A 194 -5.70 10.75 -5.58
C ASN A 194 -4.41 11.36 -5.02
N PHE A 195 -4.26 11.30 -3.70
CA PHE A 195 -2.98 11.46 -3.03
C PHE A 195 -2.30 10.10 -2.84
N ASN A 196 -0.97 10.13 -2.79
CA ASN A 196 -0.18 8.99 -2.38
C ASN A 196 -0.41 8.76 -0.88
N GLY A 197 -1.15 7.71 -0.56
CA GLY A 197 -1.23 7.22 0.80
C GLY A 197 -0.07 6.27 1.11
N TRP A 198 -0.33 5.31 2.00
CA TRP A 198 0.66 4.31 2.39
C TRP A 198 0.00 2.94 2.43
N ILE A 199 0.44 2.05 1.56
CA ILE A 199 0.10 0.62 1.61
C ILE A 199 1.43 -0.08 1.76
N PRO A 200 1.64 -0.92 2.79
CA PRO A 200 2.90 -1.58 3.00
C PRO A 200 3.22 -2.45 1.79
N ALA A 201 4.50 -2.47 1.42
CA ALA A 201 5.03 -3.53 0.59
C ALA A 201 4.75 -4.88 1.26
N ASP A 202 4.68 -5.93 0.46
CA ASP A 202 4.59 -7.29 1.00
C ASP A 202 5.94 -7.64 1.67
N GLY A 203 6.07 -7.39 2.98
CA GLY A 203 7.24 -7.72 3.80
C GLY A 203 7.17 -9.12 4.42
N VAL A 204 8.21 -9.50 5.17
CA VAL A 204 8.26 -10.79 5.88
C VAL A 204 7.82 -10.59 7.34
N LEU A 205 6.60 -11.01 7.65
CA LEU A 205 5.90 -10.78 8.92
C LEU A 205 5.73 -12.06 9.76
N ASN A 206 5.90 -13.25 9.17
CA ASN A 206 5.73 -14.52 9.87
C ASN A 206 6.68 -15.62 9.34
N MET A 207 6.64 -16.79 9.99
CA MET A 207 7.55 -17.91 9.71
C MET A 207 7.03 -18.90 8.67
N ALA A 208 5.84 -18.69 8.09
CA ALA A 208 5.28 -19.64 7.15
C ALA A 208 6.11 -19.70 5.86
N ASP A 209 6.11 -20.84 5.16
CA ASP A 209 6.76 -20.95 3.83
C ASP A 209 6.00 -20.12 2.78
N SER A 210 4.68 -20.10 2.85
CA SER A 210 3.78 -19.45 1.89
C SER A 210 2.66 -18.70 2.60
N GLY A 211 1.88 -17.90 1.85
CA GLY A 211 0.84 -17.04 2.40
C GLY A 211 1.33 -15.63 2.77
N PHE A 212 0.39 -14.77 3.15
CA PHE A 212 0.70 -13.38 3.50
C PHE A 212 1.72 -13.30 4.62
N GLY A 213 2.65 -12.36 4.48
CA GLY A 213 3.75 -12.18 5.43
C GLY A 213 4.84 -13.25 5.35
N SER A 214 4.77 -14.24 4.45
CA SER A 214 5.88 -15.16 4.21
C SER A 214 6.96 -14.55 3.33
N LEU A 215 8.20 -15.01 3.48
CA LEU A 215 9.31 -14.61 2.61
C LEU A 215 9.02 -14.92 1.13
N ARG A 216 8.47 -16.09 0.84
CA ARG A 216 8.10 -16.47 -0.54
C ARG A 216 7.09 -15.49 -1.13
N LYS A 217 6.11 -15.09 -0.35
CA LYS A 217 5.08 -14.15 -0.79
C LYS A 217 5.65 -12.75 -1.00
N ALA A 218 6.50 -12.29 -0.10
CA ALA A 218 7.21 -11.03 -0.23
C ALA A 218 8.05 -10.98 -1.51
N VAL A 219 8.83 -12.02 -1.78
CA VAL A 219 9.62 -12.15 -3.03
C VAL A 219 8.73 -12.16 -4.27
N PHE A 220 7.64 -12.92 -4.23
CA PHE A 220 6.67 -12.98 -5.33
C PHE A 220 6.07 -11.59 -5.63
N CYS A 221 5.75 -10.81 -4.60
CA CYS A 221 5.09 -9.52 -4.72
C CYS A 221 6.00 -8.32 -4.90
N ALA A 222 7.30 -8.47 -4.64
CA ALA A 222 8.27 -7.40 -4.79
C ALA A 222 8.35 -6.89 -6.24
N ARG A 223 8.51 -5.58 -6.40
CA ARG A 223 8.80 -4.90 -7.65
C ARG A 223 10.30 -4.95 -7.96
N GLU A 224 10.66 -4.62 -9.19
CA GLU A 224 12.06 -4.53 -9.60
C GLU A 224 12.82 -3.52 -8.72
N ASN A 225 13.96 -3.96 -8.18
CA ASN A 225 14.84 -3.28 -7.24
C ASN A 225 14.23 -2.97 -5.86
N GLU A 226 13.12 -3.61 -5.47
CA GLU A 226 12.49 -3.36 -4.17
C GLU A 226 13.30 -3.94 -2.99
N TYR A 227 13.19 -3.29 -1.83
CA TYR A 227 13.67 -3.80 -0.56
C TYR A 227 12.55 -4.53 0.18
N ILE A 228 12.74 -5.83 0.37
CA ILE A 228 11.93 -6.68 1.24
C ILE A 228 12.54 -6.65 2.63
N LEU A 229 11.84 -5.99 3.56
CA LEU A 229 12.22 -5.98 4.96
C LEU A 229 11.71 -7.23 5.66
N VAL A 230 12.59 -7.87 6.42
CA VAL A 230 12.22 -8.91 7.39
C VAL A 230 11.98 -8.26 8.74
N GLU A 231 10.77 -8.39 9.28
CA GLU A 231 10.35 -7.71 10.49
C GLU A 231 11.18 -8.10 11.71
N ASP A 232 11.44 -7.09 12.54
CA ASP A 232 12.24 -7.24 13.76
C ASP A 232 11.56 -8.20 14.77
N SER A 233 10.22 -8.27 14.75
CA SER A 233 9.42 -9.20 15.55
C SER A 233 9.75 -10.68 15.32
N LEU A 234 10.43 -11.00 14.21
CA LEU A 234 10.91 -12.35 13.88
C LEU A 234 12.33 -12.65 14.42
N SER A 235 12.86 -11.84 15.34
CA SER A 235 14.18 -12.10 15.92
C SER A 235 14.23 -13.45 16.65
N GLY A 236 15.30 -14.21 16.45
CA GLY A 236 15.50 -15.58 16.92
C GLY A 236 14.61 -16.62 16.25
N LYS A 237 13.86 -16.26 15.20
CA LYS A 237 12.95 -17.17 14.50
C LYS A 237 13.59 -17.81 13.28
N THR A 238 12.96 -18.88 12.82
CA THR A 238 13.42 -19.69 11.69
C THR A 238 12.29 -19.90 10.69
N ILE A 239 12.53 -19.61 9.42
CA ILE A 239 11.68 -20.03 8.30
C ILE A 239 12.22 -21.34 7.74
N GLN A 240 11.36 -22.34 7.61
CA GLN A 240 11.65 -23.56 6.86
C GLN A 240 11.06 -23.44 5.46
N LEU A 241 11.91 -23.39 4.44
CA LEU A 241 11.44 -23.44 3.07
C LEU A 241 11.06 -24.87 2.68
N LEU A 242 9.92 -25.01 1.99
CA LEU A 242 9.43 -26.30 1.48
C LEU A 242 9.86 -26.56 0.04
N SER A 243 10.18 -25.49 -0.70
CA SER A 243 10.67 -25.55 -2.08
C SER A 243 11.58 -24.36 -2.37
N PRO A 244 12.36 -24.38 -3.46
CA PRO A 244 13.18 -23.22 -3.83
C PRO A 244 12.34 -21.96 -4.05
N ILE A 245 12.88 -20.79 -3.69
CA ILE A 245 12.34 -19.49 -4.06
C ILE A 245 13.07 -19.03 -5.33
N LEU A 246 12.28 -18.79 -6.39
CA LEU A 246 12.79 -18.29 -7.65
C LEU A 246 12.98 -16.76 -7.59
N ILE A 247 14.16 -16.29 -7.98
CA ILE A 247 14.44 -14.87 -8.14
C ILE A 247 14.42 -14.52 -9.63
N ASP A 248 13.29 -13.98 -10.06
CA ASP A 248 12.98 -13.56 -11.43
C ASP A 248 12.97 -12.02 -11.59
N LYS A 249 13.31 -11.30 -10.52
CA LYS A 249 13.40 -9.83 -10.42
C LYS A 249 14.63 -9.46 -9.62
N ASN A 250 15.18 -8.28 -9.86
CA ASN A 250 16.21 -7.70 -9.02
C ASN A 250 15.55 -7.32 -7.70
N ILE A 251 15.98 -7.89 -6.58
CA ILE A 251 15.40 -7.61 -5.27
C ILE A 251 16.46 -7.59 -4.18
N ASN A 252 16.12 -6.96 -3.07
CA ASN A 252 16.96 -6.86 -1.89
C ASN A 252 16.20 -7.44 -0.70
N VAL A 253 16.70 -8.48 -0.06
CA VAL A 253 16.13 -9.03 1.18
C VAL A 253 17.01 -8.60 2.34
N VAL A 254 16.46 -7.77 3.22
CA VAL A 254 17.26 -7.09 4.24
C VAL A 254 16.60 -7.21 5.61
N ARG A 255 17.44 -7.22 6.64
CA ARG A 255 17.02 -7.16 8.04
C ARG A 255 17.86 -6.13 8.81
N SER A 256 17.29 -5.59 9.88
CA SER A 256 18.03 -4.82 10.89
C SER A 256 19.21 -5.64 11.45
N PRO A 257 20.37 -5.02 11.73
CA PRO A 257 21.53 -5.73 12.27
C PRO A 257 21.28 -6.25 13.70
N ASN A 258 22.09 -7.22 14.14
CA ASN A 258 22.09 -7.78 15.51
C ASN A 258 20.82 -8.53 15.94
N GLN A 259 20.02 -8.98 14.98
CA GLN A 259 18.84 -9.81 15.25
C GLN A 259 18.95 -11.10 14.44
N GLU A 260 19.15 -12.22 15.12
CA GLU A 260 19.26 -13.53 14.47
C GLU A 260 17.95 -13.84 13.74
N PHE A 261 18.06 -14.30 12.50
CA PHE A 261 16.92 -14.82 11.75
C PHE A 261 17.42 -15.82 10.74
N ASN A 262 16.86 -17.02 10.80
CA ASN A 262 17.35 -18.17 10.07
C ASN A 262 16.39 -18.52 8.92
N ILE A 263 16.94 -18.76 7.74
CA ILE A 263 16.22 -19.34 6.61
C ILE A 263 16.83 -20.70 6.33
N VAL A 264 16.05 -21.76 6.54
CA VAL A 264 16.46 -23.13 6.24
C VAL A 264 16.04 -23.48 4.83
N ALA A 265 17.00 -23.92 4.03
CA ALA A 265 16.75 -24.39 2.67
C ALA A 265 15.84 -25.64 2.64
N PRO A 266 15.12 -25.90 1.54
CA PRO A 266 14.34 -27.12 1.40
C PRO A 266 15.25 -28.35 1.34
N ILE A 267 14.71 -29.52 1.73
CA ILE A 267 15.44 -30.80 1.67
C ILE A 267 15.90 -31.18 0.26
N ALA A 268 15.19 -30.68 -0.76
CA ALA A 268 15.46 -30.89 -2.17
C ALA A 268 15.53 -29.53 -2.89
N GLY A 269 16.69 -29.26 -3.48
CA GLY A 269 16.99 -28.02 -4.20
C GLY A 269 17.69 -26.98 -3.32
N SER A 270 17.88 -25.79 -3.88
CA SER A 270 18.46 -24.63 -3.20
C SER A 270 17.37 -23.85 -2.44
N ALA A 271 17.72 -23.08 -1.40
CA ALA A 271 16.81 -22.06 -0.86
C ALA A 271 16.41 -21.03 -1.92
N PHE A 272 17.40 -20.53 -2.67
CA PHE A 272 17.19 -19.52 -3.70
C PHE A 272 17.78 -19.96 -5.04
N VAL A 273 17.02 -19.71 -6.11
CA VAL A 273 17.47 -19.90 -7.49
C VAL A 273 17.40 -18.56 -8.21
N ILE A 274 18.57 -18.01 -8.54
CA ILE A 274 18.68 -16.70 -9.20
C ILE A 274 18.77 -16.92 -10.70
N LEU A 275 17.82 -16.35 -11.44
CA LEU A 275 17.79 -16.44 -12.90
C LEU A 275 18.85 -15.55 -13.54
N GLN A 276 19.19 -15.86 -14.80
CA GLN A 276 20.11 -15.05 -15.58
C GLN A 276 19.60 -13.60 -15.70
N ASN A 277 20.52 -12.63 -15.65
CA ASN A 277 20.23 -11.18 -15.68
C ASN A 277 19.38 -10.67 -14.51
N LYS A 278 19.24 -11.45 -13.43
CA LYS A 278 18.56 -11.06 -12.20
C LYS A 278 19.52 -10.97 -11.04
N SER A 279 19.21 -10.13 -10.07
CA SER A 279 20.05 -9.93 -8.89
C SER A 279 19.33 -10.18 -7.57
N LEU A 280 20.03 -10.83 -6.65
CA LEU A 280 19.62 -10.97 -5.26
C LEU A 280 20.67 -10.33 -4.36
N TYR A 281 20.27 -9.32 -3.60
CA TYR A 281 21.06 -8.78 -2.49
C TYR A 281 20.46 -9.28 -1.18
N ILE A 282 21.26 -9.95 -0.34
CA ILE A 282 20.84 -10.44 0.99
C ILE A 282 21.72 -9.78 2.04
N LYS A 283 21.09 -9.24 3.10
CA LYS A 283 21.79 -8.57 4.19
C LYS A 283 21.31 -8.95 5.58
N ASN A 284 22.25 -9.21 6.50
CA ASN A 284 22.03 -9.48 7.93
C ASN A 284 21.07 -10.66 8.17
N LEU A 285 21.30 -11.78 7.49
CA LEU A 285 20.45 -12.98 7.53
C LEU A 285 21.32 -14.23 7.65
N ASN A 286 20.79 -15.26 8.33
CA ASN A 286 21.47 -16.54 8.46
C ASN A 286 20.79 -17.57 7.54
N LEU A 287 21.59 -18.36 6.83
CA LEU A 287 21.12 -19.34 5.85
C LEU A 287 21.62 -20.73 6.25
N LEU A 288 20.70 -21.66 6.44
CA LEU A 288 21.00 -22.99 6.95
C LEU A 288 20.69 -24.04 5.90
N ALA A 289 21.67 -24.90 5.60
CA ALA A 289 21.45 -26.05 4.75
C ALA A 289 20.81 -27.17 5.58
N PRO A 290 19.83 -27.92 5.04
CA PRO A 290 19.25 -29.02 5.79
C PRO A 290 20.28 -30.14 5.94
N HIS A 291 20.36 -30.71 7.15
CA HIS A 291 21.23 -31.84 7.50
C HIS A 291 21.01 -33.06 6.59
N ASN A 292 19.80 -33.22 6.07
CA ASN A 292 19.40 -34.32 5.20
C ASN A 292 19.26 -33.89 3.73
N SER A 293 19.89 -32.77 3.32
CA SER A 293 19.86 -32.33 1.92
C SER A 293 20.34 -33.45 0.98
N ILE A 294 19.56 -33.71 -0.07
CA ILE A 294 19.92 -34.63 -1.16
C ILE A 294 20.35 -33.89 -2.44
N SER A 295 20.39 -32.55 -2.42
CA SER A 295 20.73 -31.74 -3.59
C SER A 295 22.22 -31.42 -3.69
N GLN A 296 22.68 -31.22 -4.93
CA GLN A 296 24.03 -30.74 -5.23
C GLN A 296 24.19 -29.24 -4.93
N SER A 297 23.10 -28.46 -4.91
CA SER A 297 23.09 -27.07 -4.47
C SER A 297 22.17 -26.93 -3.26
N ARG A 298 22.70 -26.44 -2.14
CA ARG A 298 21.97 -26.45 -0.86
C ARG A 298 21.34 -25.11 -0.52
N ILE A 299 22.08 -24.00 -0.63
CA ILE A 299 21.54 -22.67 -0.32
C ILE A 299 21.22 -21.90 -1.58
N PHE A 300 22.20 -21.77 -2.48
CA PHE A 300 22.09 -20.90 -3.64
C PHE A 300 22.42 -21.64 -4.94
N THR A 301 21.54 -21.49 -5.93
CA THR A 301 21.90 -21.64 -7.35
C THR A 301 21.89 -20.25 -7.97
N ASN A 302 23.06 -19.71 -8.31
CA ASN A 302 23.18 -18.37 -8.87
C ASN A 302 23.55 -18.39 -10.36
N ASN A 303 22.61 -18.05 -11.24
CA ASN A 303 22.87 -17.82 -12.67
C ASN A 303 22.94 -16.33 -13.04
N GLY A 304 22.73 -15.44 -12.06
CA GLY A 304 22.66 -13.99 -12.25
C GLY A 304 23.70 -13.29 -11.38
N LYS A 305 23.26 -12.36 -10.53
CA LYS A 305 24.12 -11.65 -9.58
C LYS A 305 23.66 -11.94 -8.14
N LEU A 306 24.55 -12.47 -7.31
CA LEU A 306 24.32 -12.66 -5.88
C LEU A 306 25.26 -11.74 -5.11
N THR A 307 24.71 -10.88 -4.27
CA THR A 307 25.47 -10.12 -3.28
C THR A 307 25.04 -10.55 -1.88
N VAL A 308 25.99 -11.02 -1.08
CA VAL A 308 25.78 -11.34 0.34
C VAL A 308 26.50 -10.33 1.21
N HIS A 309 25.78 -9.75 2.17
CA HIS A 309 26.28 -8.69 3.03
C HIS A 309 26.00 -9.00 4.50
N ASN A 310 27.04 -9.31 5.29
CA ASN A 310 26.87 -9.79 6.67
C ASN A 310 25.91 -10.99 6.76
N VAL A 311 26.21 -12.04 6.00
CA VAL A 311 25.41 -13.27 5.93
C VAL A 311 26.24 -14.43 6.46
N ASP A 312 25.64 -15.21 7.36
CA ASP A 312 26.21 -16.46 7.86
C ASP A 312 25.54 -17.63 7.14
N ILE A 313 26.35 -18.46 6.47
CA ILE A 313 25.90 -19.67 5.79
C ILE A 313 26.39 -20.87 6.60
N ILE A 314 25.47 -21.60 7.20
CA ILE A 314 25.74 -22.80 7.98
C ILE A 314 25.36 -24.01 7.13
N ASP A 315 26.34 -24.82 6.79
CA ASP A 315 26.18 -25.99 5.95
C ASP A 315 26.80 -27.22 6.60
N PRO A 316 26.00 -28.05 7.31
CA PRO A 316 26.50 -29.25 8.01
C PRO A 316 27.16 -30.29 7.10
N LYS A 317 27.04 -30.14 5.78
CA LYS A 317 27.70 -30.98 4.77
C LYS A 317 28.80 -30.24 4.04
N LEU A 318 29.35 -29.17 4.61
CA LEU A 318 30.49 -28.48 4.03
C LEU A 318 31.65 -29.47 3.89
N GLY A 319 32.15 -29.63 2.66
CA GLY A 319 33.18 -30.63 2.33
C GLY A 319 32.69 -32.08 2.29
N GLN A 320 31.39 -32.36 2.46
CA GLN A 320 30.80 -33.70 2.38
C GLN A 320 29.88 -33.85 1.16
N GLY A 321 30.03 -34.96 0.43
CA GLY A 321 29.24 -35.28 -0.76
C GLY A 321 29.65 -34.49 -2.02
N ALA A 322 28.85 -34.63 -3.09
CA ALA A 322 29.12 -34.01 -4.40
C ALA A 322 28.54 -32.59 -4.56
N GLY A 323 27.98 -32.01 -3.50
CA GLY A 323 27.28 -30.72 -3.54
C GLY A 323 28.05 -29.57 -2.89
N SER A 324 27.64 -28.34 -3.19
CA SER A 324 28.16 -27.10 -2.63
C SER A 324 27.04 -26.28 -1.95
N SER A 325 27.40 -25.48 -0.95
CA SER A 325 26.48 -24.51 -0.34
C SER A 325 25.97 -23.51 -1.36
N ILE A 326 26.87 -23.08 -2.25
CA ILE A 326 26.61 -22.15 -3.36
C ILE A 326 27.07 -22.79 -4.66
N THR A 327 26.15 -22.95 -5.61
CA THR A 327 26.46 -23.22 -7.01
C THR A 327 26.42 -21.90 -7.76
N ASN A 328 27.59 -21.36 -8.08
CA ASN A 328 27.70 -20.05 -8.73
C ASN A 328 28.09 -20.19 -10.21
N LEU A 329 27.18 -19.81 -11.10
CA LEU A 329 27.35 -19.72 -12.55
C LEU A 329 27.30 -18.26 -13.05
N GLY A 330 27.10 -17.30 -12.15
CA GLY A 330 27.06 -15.86 -12.44
C GLY A 330 28.04 -15.05 -11.59
N GLU A 331 27.69 -13.80 -11.29
CA GLU A 331 28.48 -12.88 -10.47
C GLU A 331 28.17 -13.10 -8.98
N LEU A 332 29.20 -13.25 -8.15
CA LEU A 332 29.09 -13.41 -6.70
C LEU A 332 29.93 -12.36 -6.00
N ILE A 333 29.30 -11.55 -5.14
CA ILE A 333 29.93 -10.46 -4.38
C ILE A 333 29.72 -10.71 -2.89
N TYR A 334 30.79 -10.56 -2.13
CA TYR A 334 30.78 -10.57 -0.66
C TYR A 334 31.04 -9.16 -0.13
N GLU A 335 30.19 -8.69 0.78
CA GLU A 335 30.33 -7.40 1.46
C GLU A 335 30.25 -7.57 2.98
N GLY A 336 31.05 -6.82 3.73
CA GLY A 336 31.06 -6.95 5.20
C GLY A 336 31.54 -8.31 5.70
N SER A 337 31.05 -8.72 6.87
CA SER A 337 31.49 -9.94 7.58
C SER A 337 30.59 -11.12 7.22
N ASN A 338 30.98 -11.91 6.22
CA ASN A 338 30.26 -13.13 5.85
C ASN A 338 31.01 -14.36 6.35
N THR A 339 30.27 -15.38 6.79
CA THR A 339 30.85 -16.67 7.16
C THR A 339 30.21 -17.81 6.36
N ILE A 340 31.01 -18.82 6.06
CA ILE A 340 30.53 -20.12 5.59
C ILE A 340 31.16 -21.16 6.51
N SER A 341 30.33 -21.86 7.29
CA SER A 341 30.77 -22.87 8.26
C SER A 341 30.04 -24.19 8.07
N ASP A 342 30.54 -25.23 8.75
CA ASP A 342 29.78 -26.43 9.05
C ASP A 342 28.72 -26.21 10.14
#